data_AF-A0A936TAG2-F1
#
_entry.id   AF-A0A936TAG2-F1
#
_cell.length_a   1.000
_cell.length_b   1.000
_cell.length_c   1.000
_cell.angle_alpha   90.00
_cell.angle_beta   90.00
_cell.angle_gamma   90.00
#
_symmetry.space_group_name_H-M   'P 1'
#
loop_
_entity.id
_entity.type
_entity.pdbx_description
1 polymer ?
#
loop_
_entity_poly.entity_id
_entity_poly.type
_entity_poly.pdbx_seq_one_letter_code
_entity_poly.pdbx_strand_id
1 'polypeptide(L)'
;MFKSIIKPALFCYAIPATNVGAGAVITPQINISNDADFMLVEVRATKQAAGGILAQLSLASGDLFSNVPLDTRLFAEDDYPVRLPEPVRIPANSQINVQLQNTTGGALSSQIQLWGYKVECSKSY
;
A
#
# COMPACT_ATOMS: atom_id res chain seq x y z
N MET A 1 -5.84 -29.93 24.10
CA MET A 1 -5.42 -28.55 24.43
C MET A 1 -5.35 -27.78 23.12
N PHE A 2 -6.37 -26.99 22.80
CA PHE A 2 -6.36 -26.19 21.57
C PHE A 2 -5.41 -25.01 21.78
N LYS A 3 -4.24 -25.05 21.15
CA LYS A 3 -3.33 -23.90 21.09
C LYS A 3 -4.09 -22.81 20.34
N SER A 4 -4.52 -21.76 21.03
CA SER A 4 -5.04 -20.56 20.37
C SER A 4 -3.92 -20.04 19.46
N ILE A 5 -4.11 -20.16 18.15
CA ILE A 5 -3.20 -19.54 17.17
C ILE A 5 -3.57 -18.07 17.19
N ILE A 6 -2.95 -17.31 18.08
CA ILE A 6 -3.02 -15.85 18.05
C ILE A 6 -2.39 -15.43 16.72
N LYS A 7 -3.23 -15.05 15.76
CA LYS A 7 -2.75 -14.47 14.50
C LYS A 7 -1.99 -13.19 14.87
N PRO A 8 -0.82 -12.91 14.25
CA PRO A 8 -0.09 -11.68 14.50
C PRO A 8 -1.02 -10.48 14.30
N ALA A 9 -0.88 -9.45 15.14
CA ALA A 9 -1.67 -8.23 15.00
C ALA A 9 -1.33 -7.55 13.67
N LEU A 10 -2.35 -7.13 12.92
CA LEU A 10 -2.16 -6.36 11.70
C LEU A 10 -1.54 -5.00 12.03
N PHE A 11 -0.51 -4.64 11.27
CA PHE A 11 0.18 -3.35 11.32
C PHE A 11 -0.09 -2.59 10.02
N CYS A 12 -0.18 -1.26 10.11
CA CYS A 12 -0.50 -0.40 8.98
C CYS A 12 0.60 0.65 8.77
N TYR A 13 1.10 0.74 7.53
CA TYR A 13 1.79 1.92 7.03
C TYR A 13 0.87 2.68 6.10
N ALA A 14 0.75 4.00 6.26
CA ALA A 14 -0.10 4.81 5.42
C ALA A 14 0.64 6.05 4.95
N ILE A 15 0.37 6.47 3.71
CA ILE A 15 0.67 7.85 3.32
C ILE A 15 -0.38 8.78 3.95
N PRO A 16 -0.05 10.05 4.22
CA PRO A 16 -1.06 11.06 4.49
C PRO A 16 -2.03 11.19 3.31
N ALA A 17 -3.28 11.56 3.59
CA ALA A 17 -4.23 11.88 2.53
C ALA A 17 -3.67 13.01 1.68
N THR A 18 -3.54 12.78 0.37
CA THR A 18 -2.87 13.71 -0.54
C THR A 18 -3.80 14.14 -1.66
N ASN A 19 -3.89 15.45 -1.88
CA ASN A 19 -4.58 16.03 -3.01
C ASN A 19 -3.76 15.85 -4.29
N VAL A 20 -4.32 15.13 -5.25
CA VAL A 20 -3.75 14.95 -6.59
C VAL A 20 -4.51 15.86 -7.56
N GLY A 21 -3.83 16.88 -8.08
CA GLY A 21 -4.41 17.79 -9.08
C GLY A 21 -4.89 17.07 -10.35
N ALA A 22 -5.75 17.72 -11.14
CA ALA A 22 -6.25 17.14 -12.38
C ALA A 22 -5.09 16.77 -13.33
N GLY A 23 -5.06 15.54 -13.83
CA GLY A 23 -3.97 15.02 -14.68
C GLY A 23 -2.60 14.88 -14.00
N ALA A 24 -2.49 15.20 -12.71
CA ALA A 24 -1.21 15.19 -12.01
C ALA A 24 -0.79 13.76 -11.62
N VAL A 25 0.52 13.58 -11.55
CA VAL A 25 1.17 12.39 -10.97
C VAL A 25 1.97 12.84 -9.77
N ILE A 26 1.77 12.19 -8.63
CA ILE A 26 2.57 12.40 -7.42
C ILE A 26 3.13 11.06 -6.95
N THR A 27 4.26 11.08 -6.25
CA THR A 27 4.91 9.86 -5.76
C THR A 27 5.29 10.01 -4.30
N PRO A 28 4.32 10.03 -3.36
CA PRO A 28 4.62 9.95 -1.94
C PRO A 28 5.36 8.66 -1.58
N GLN A 29 6.09 8.70 -0.48
CA GLN A 29 6.96 7.61 -0.04
C GLN A 29 6.57 7.13 1.36
N ILE A 30 6.65 5.81 1.57
CA ILE A 30 6.52 5.15 2.86
C ILE A 30 7.88 4.56 3.24
N ASN A 31 8.40 4.95 4.40
CA ASN A 31 9.64 4.37 4.93
C ASN A 31 9.29 3.20 5.86
N ILE A 32 9.81 2.01 5.55
CA ILE A 32 9.70 0.83 6.40
C ILE A 32 10.77 0.92 7.49
N SER A 33 10.36 0.68 8.73
CA SER A 33 11.26 0.80 9.87
C SER A 33 12.35 -0.27 9.84
N ASN A 34 13.42 -0.05 10.61
CA ASN A 34 14.60 -0.92 10.64
C ASN A 34 14.48 -2.10 11.62
N ASP A 35 13.40 -2.16 12.40
CA ASP A 35 13.17 -3.12 13.48
C ASP A 35 12.62 -4.47 12.99
N ALA A 36 11.96 -4.50 11.84
CA ALA A 36 11.30 -5.68 11.30
C ALA A 36 11.11 -5.57 9.79
N ASP A 37 11.07 -6.73 9.11
CA ASP A 37 10.55 -6.79 7.75
C ASP A 37 9.02 -6.63 7.80
N PHE A 38 8.45 -6.08 6.73
CA PHE A 38 7.02 -5.90 6.60
C PHE A 38 6.44 -6.87 5.59
N MET A 39 5.57 -7.76 6.06
CA MET A 39 4.85 -8.71 5.22
C MET A 39 3.51 -8.09 4.80
N LEU A 40 3.45 -7.52 3.61
CA LEU A 40 2.25 -6.89 3.04
C LEU A 40 1.25 -7.98 2.67
N VAL A 41 0.01 -7.86 3.18
CA VAL A 41 -1.10 -8.77 2.84
C VAL A 41 -2.25 -8.07 2.15
N GLU A 42 -2.46 -6.80 2.46
CA GLU A 42 -3.62 -6.04 2.00
C GLU A 42 -3.21 -4.62 1.66
N VAL A 43 -3.71 -4.12 0.54
CA VAL A 43 -3.68 -2.69 0.20
C VAL A 43 -5.08 -2.15 0.41
N ARG A 44 -5.20 -0.95 0.97
CA ARG A 44 -6.46 -0.22 1.10
C ARG A 44 -6.28 1.20 0.60
N ALA A 45 -7.35 1.81 0.14
CA ALA A 45 -7.37 3.21 -0.24
C ALA A 45 -8.65 3.90 0.23
N THR A 46 -8.60 5.22 0.46
CA THR A 46 -9.82 5.99 0.65
C THR A 46 -10.63 6.04 -0.64
N LYS A 47 -11.92 5.71 -0.53
CA LYS A 47 -12.90 5.83 -1.61
C LYS A 47 -12.87 7.24 -2.21
N GLN A 48 -12.92 7.32 -3.54
CA GLN A 48 -13.09 8.58 -4.28
C GLN A 48 -14.46 8.65 -4.96
N ALA A 49 -14.96 9.86 -5.18
CA ALA A 49 -16.11 10.13 -6.05
C ALA A 49 -15.77 9.83 -7.53
N ALA A 50 -16.78 9.81 -8.41
CA ALA A 50 -16.65 9.41 -9.81
C ALA A 50 -15.44 10.07 -10.51
N GLY A 51 -14.42 9.25 -10.76
CA GLY A 51 -13.10 9.68 -11.25
C GLY A 51 -11.97 8.85 -10.60
N GLY A 52 -11.04 8.33 -11.40
CA GLY A 52 -10.06 7.33 -10.95
C GLY A 52 -8.71 7.92 -10.57
N ILE A 53 -8.22 7.60 -9.37
CA ILE A 53 -6.79 7.63 -9.08
C ILE A 53 -6.23 6.23 -9.35
N LEU A 54 -5.18 6.15 -10.15
CA LEU A 54 -4.41 4.93 -10.34
C LEU A 54 -3.24 4.94 -9.36
N ALA A 55 -3.12 3.89 -8.57
CA ALA A 55 -2.06 3.71 -7.59
C ALA A 55 -1.09 2.61 -8.05
N GLN A 56 0.20 2.92 -8.13
CA GLN A 56 1.25 1.94 -8.38
C GLN A 56 2.23 1.92 -7.20
N LEU A 57 2.56 0.72 -6.75
CA LEU A 57 3.48 0.50 -5.63
C LEU A 57 4.79 -0.06 -6.17
N SER A 58 5.91 0.52 -5.74
CA SER A 58 7.25 0.03 -6.06
C SER A 58 8.21 0.21 -4.89
N LEU A 59 9.25 -0.60 -4.83
CA LEU A 59 10.40 -0.31 -3.99
C LEU A 59 11.18 0.88 -4.55
N ALA A 60 11.87 1.61 -3.69
CA ALA A 60 12.79 2.66 -4.11
C ALA A 60 13.95 2.14 -4.97
N SER A 61 14.26 0.84 -4.90
CA SER A 61 15.17 0.15 -5.84
C SER A 61 14.65 0.13 -7.28
N GLY A 62 13.35 0.40 -7.50
CA GLY A 62 12.69 0.36 -8.78
C GLY A 62 11.84 -0.90 -9.00
N ASP A 63 11.90 -1.88 -8.09
CA ASP A 63 11.14 -3.12 -8.22
C ASP A 63 9.64 -2.85 -8.06
N LEU A 64 8.87 -3.12 -9.11
CA LEU A 64 7.42 -2.97 -9.11
C LEU A 64 6.77 -4.16 -8.39
N PHE A 65 5.86 -3.87 -7.46
CA PHE A 65 5.03 -4.92 -6.85
C PHE A 65 3.94 -5.41 -7.81
N SER A 66 3.53 -4.56 -8.75
CA SER A 66 2.62 -4.89 -9.84
C SER A 66 2.94 -4.03 -11.06
N ASN A 67 2.94 -4.66 -12.24
CA ASN A 67 3.03 -3.95 -13.52
C ASN A 67 1.73 -3.24 -13.89
N VAL A 68 0.61 -3.58 -13.25
CA VAL A 68 -0.70 -2.98 -13.50
C VAL A 68 -1.05 -2.05 -12.34
N PRO A 69 -1.30 -0.75 -12.59
CA PRO A 69 -1.77 0.18 -11.58
C PRO A 69 -3.12 -0.26 -10.99
N LEU A 70 -3.25 -0.15 -9.67
CA LEU A 70 -4.47 -0.40 -8.94
C LEU A 70 -5.39 0.81 -9.06
N ASP A 71 -6.59 0.61 -9.59
CA ASP A 71 -7.59 1.66 -9.63
C ASP A 71 -8.22 1.83 -8.25
N THR A 72 -8.10 3.02 -7.65
CA THR A 72 -8.63 3.27 -6.31
C THR A 72 -10.16 3.24 -6.24
N ARG A 73 -10.85 3.18 -7.39
CA ARG A 73 -12.30 2.93 -7.45
C ARG A 73 -12.68 1.50 -7.03
N LEU A 74 -11.73 0.56 -7.11
CA LEU A 74 -11.96 -0.84 -6.77
C LEU A 74 -12.11 -1.05 -5.25
N PHE A 75 -11.69 -0.07 -4.44
CA PHE A 75 -11.95 -0.07 -3.01
C PHE A 75 -13.39 0.42 -2.79
N ALA A 76 -14.32 -0.52 -2.71
CA ALA A 76 -15.77 -0.28 -2.57
C ALA A 76 -16.13 0.44 -1.25
N GLU A 77 -17.38 0.94 -1.16
CA GLU A 77 -17.96 1.63 0.02
C GLU A 77 -17.81 0.90 1.36
N ASP A 78 -17.60 -0.42 1.32
CA ASP A 78 -17.59 -1.30 2.49
C ASP A 78 -16.18 -1.72 2.94
N ASP A 79 -15.13 -0.90 2.70
CA ASP A 79 -13.75 -1.22 3.10
C ASP A 79 -13.24 -2.56 2.53
N TYR A 80 -13.46 -2.84 1.24
CA TYR A 80 -12.90 -4.05 0.62
C TYR A 80 -11.40 -3.84 0.29
N PRO A 81 -10.46 -4.39 1.08
CA PRO A 81 -9.04 -4.35 0.73
C PRO A 81 -8.79 -5.11 -0.57
N VAL A 82 -7.80 -4.67 -1.33
CA VAL A 82 -7.15 -5.53 -2.31
C VAL A 82 -6.24 -6.47 -1.52
N ARG A 83 -6.68 -7.72 -1.38
CA ARG A 83 -5.88 -8.77 -0.75
C ARG A 83 -4.92 -9.35 -1.75
N LEU A 84 -3.65 -9.45 -1.37
CA LEU A 84 -2.66 -10.12 -2.19
C LEU A 84 -2.85 -11.64 -2.05
N PRO A 85 -2.82 -12.41 -3.16
CA PRO A 85 -2.95 -13.87 -3.10
C PRO A 85 -1.77 -14.50 -2.36
N GLU A 86 -0.59 -13.89 -2.46
CA GLU A 86 0.59 -14.24 -1.68
C GLU A 86 1.13 -13.00 -0.97
N PRO A 87 1.46 -13.08 0.32
CA PRO A 87 2.04 -11.96 1.04
C PRO A 87 3.40 -11.56 0.45
N VAL A 88 3.63 -10.26 0.33
CA VAL A 88 4.88 -9.71 -0.20
C VAL A 88 5.77 -9.27 0.95
N ARG A 89 6.97 -9.84 1.06
CA ARG A 89 7.96 -9.41 2.05
C ARG A 89 8.66 -8.15 1.56
N ILE A 90 8.64 -7.12 2.38
CA ILE A 90 9.35 -5.85 2.18
C ILE A 90 10.44 -5.77 3.24
N PRO A 91 11.73 -5.71 2.85
CA PRO A 91 12.83 -5.71 3.80
C PRO A 91 12.79 -4.50 4.73
N ALA A 92 13.25 -4.68 5.97
CA ALA A 92 13.50 -3.59 6.91
C ALA A 92 14.39 -2.52 6.29
N ASN A 93 14.22 -1.26 6.70
CA ASN A 93 14.98 -0.12 6.17
C ASN A 93 14.80 0.10 4.64
N SER A 94 13.69 -0.38 4.07
CA SER A 94 13.30 -0.10 2.69
C SER A 94 12.41 1.11 2.57
N GLN A 95 12.35 1.69 1.38
CA GLN A 95 11.39 2.73 1.03
C GLN A 95 10.47 2.22 -0.08
N ILE A 96 9.18 2.46 0.09
CA ILE A 96 8.14 2.15 -0.89
C ILE A 96 7.68 3.46 -1.51
N ASN A 97 7.74 3.53 -2.84
CA ASN A 97 7.14 4.60 -3.62
C ASN A 97 5.69 4.23 -3.93
N VAL A 98 4.77 5.16 -3.68
CA VAL A 98 3.36 5.05 -4.02
C VAL A 98 3.07 6.09 -5.08
N GLN A 99 3.09 5.71 -6.35
CA GLN A 99 2.72 6.62 -7.43
C GLN A 99 1.20 6.72 -7.51
N LEU A 100 0.68 7.94 -7.44
CA LEU A 100 -0.73 8.25 -7.59
C LEU A 100 -0.91 9.11 -8.84
N GLN A 101 -1.70 8.64 -9.79
CA GLN A 101 -2.05 9.36 -11.00
C GLN A 101 -3.54 9.67 -11.01
N ASN A 102 -3.88 10.95 -11.10
CA ASN A 102 -5.25 11.38 -11.29
C ASN A 102 -5.59 11.41 -12.79
N THR A 103 -6.54 10.56 -13.19
CA THR A 103 -6.96 10.43 -14.59
C THR A 103 -8.16 11.30 -14.96
N THR A 104 -8.52 12.26 -14.10
CA THR A 104 -9.78 13.02 -14.18
C THR A 104 -9.55 14.51 -14.35
N GLY A 105 -10.63 15.23 -14.66
CA GLY A 105 -10.61 16.69 -14.83
C GLY A 105 -10.67 17.51 -13.52
N GLY A 106 -10.84 16.87 -12.36
CA GLY A 106 -10.92 17.54 -11.05
C GLY A 106 -9.84 17.05 -10.08
N ALA A 107 -9.53 17.83 -9.04
CA ALA A 107 -8.60 17.40 -8.00
C ALA A 107 -9.25 16.33 -7.09
N LEU A 108 -8.48 15.31 -6.70
CA LEU A 108 -8.97 14.18 -5.89
C LEU A 108 -8.09 13.87 -4.67
N SER A 109 -8.77 13.45 -3.60
CA SER A 109 -8.37 13.10 -2.21
C SER A 109 -7.91 11.69 -1.84
N SER A 110 -6.80 11.11 -2.31
CA SER A 110 -6.51 9.71 -1.94
C SER A 110 -5.52 9.54 -0.78
N GLN A 111 -5.81 8.57 0.08
CA GLN A 111 -4.91 7.98 1.06
C GLN A 111 -4.73 6.50 0.73
N ILE A 112 -3.49 6.04 0.61
CA ILE A 112 -3.15 4.61 0.47
C ILE A 112 -2.63 4.08 1.80
N GLN A 113 -3.09 2.89 2.16
CA GLN A 113 -2.71 2.17 3.36
C GLN A 113 -2.24 0.77 2.98
N LEU A 114 -1.10 0.38 3.55
CA LEU A 114 -0.45 -0.90 3.41
C LEU A 114 -0.62 -1.66 4.73
N TRP A 115 -1.38 -2.74 4.69
CA TRP A 115 -1.74 -3.55 5.84
C TRP A 115 -1.02 -4.89 5.78
N GLY A 116 -0.39 -5.26 6.90
CA GLY A 116 0.58 -6.35 6.91
C GLY A 116 0.93 -6.81 8.32
N TYR A 117 1.96 -7.63 8.41
CA TYR A 117 2.54 -8.09 9.66
C TYR A 117 4.00 -7.67 9.74
N LYS A 118 4.44 -7.24 10.92
CA LYS A 118 5.86 -7.16 11.22
C LYS A 118 6.39 -8.57 11.45
N VAL A 119 7.43 -8.95 10.72
CA VAL A 119 8.10 -10.24 10.86
C VAL A 119 9.58 -10.01 11.16
N GLU A 120 10.22 -10.96 11.84
CA GLU A 120 11.65 -10.87 12.10
C GLU A 120 12.42 -10.66 10.79
N CYS A 121 13.38 -9.74 10.82
CA CYS A 121 14.26 -9.46 9.69
C CYS A 121 14.87 -10.78 9.22
N SER A 122 14.75 -11.09 7.93
CA SER A 122 15.48 -12.24 7.39
C SER A 122 16.96 -12.01 7.63
N LYS A 123 17.61 -12.88 8.40
CA LYS A 123 19.06 -12.91 8.47
C LYS A 123 19.56 -13.22 7.06
N SER A 124 20.17 -12.24 6.40
CA SER A 124 21.02 -12.52 5.24
C SER A 124 22.14 -13.42 5.74
N TYR A 125 22.10 -14.70 5.37
CA TYR A 125 23.19 -15.64 5.59
C TYR A 125 24.30 -15.39 4.57
#